data_AF-A0A897MQB2-F1
#
_entry.id   AF-A0A897MQB2-F1
#
_cell.length_a   1.000
_cell.length_b   1.000
_cell.length_c   1.000
_cell.angle_alpha   90.00
_cell.angle_beta   90.00
_cell.angle_gamma   90.00
#
_symmetry.space_group_name_H-M   'P 1'
#
loop_
_entity.id
_entity.type
_entity.pdbx_description
1 polymer ?
#
loop_
_entity_poly.entity_id
_entity_poly.type
_entity_poly.pdbx_seq_one_letter_code
_entity_poly.pdbx_strand_id
1 'polypeptide(L)'
;MTNGMKSGAGSDPFSDTSTDEESPEESEAQTKEREETSESASTSDAGANSTANKQSQATGSGQNRDTLPYIFARHSVKDSRKMIQYFLREATQETEKDARHAIEDELGTDVPLTDVREALVRVGANHPDEVADELRDWGYRLRED
;
A
#
# COMPACT_ATOMS: atom_id res chain seq x y z
N MET A 1 20.59 -5.03 -59.62
CA MET A 1 21.77 -5.85 -59.24
C MET A 1 22.23 -5.41 -57.86
N THR A 2 22.57 -6.40 -57.03
CA THR A 2 23.32 -6.39 -55.75
C THR A 2 22.66 -5.80 -54.49
N ASN A 3 22.36 -6.73 -53.56
CA ASN A 3 22.17 -6.55 -52.11
C ASN A 3 23.27 -5.72 -51.44
N GLY A 4 22.93 -5.13 -50.29
CA GLY A 4 23.93 -4.63 -49.34
C GLY A 4 23.31 -4.23 -48.00
N MET A 5 22.87 -5.21 -47.22
CA MET A 5 22.66 -5.04 -45.77
C MET A 5 23.97 -4.56 -45.13
N LYS A 6 23.96 -3.42 -44.45
CA LYS A 6 25.14 -2.95 -43.70
C LYS A 6 25.04 -3.42 -42.25
N SER A 7 25.84 -4.43 -41.93
CA SER A 7 26.18 -4.90 -40.59
C SER A 7 26.84 -3.82 -39.74
N GLY A 8 26.69 -3.97 -38.42
CA GLY A 8 27.45 -3.28 -37.38
C GLY A 8 26.57 -3.09 -36.15
N ALA A 9 26.26 -4.16 -35.41
CA ALA A 9 27.06 -4.68 -34.30
C ALA A 9 27.18 -3.67 -33.16
N GLY A 10 26.67 -4.05 -31.99
CA GLY A 10 26.51 -3.22 -30.81
C GLY A 10 27.77 -2.46 -30.44
N SER A 11 27.61 -1.14 -30.29
CA SER A 11 28.52 -0.32 -29.52
C SER A 11 28.37 -0.71 -28.05
N ASP A 12 29.36 -1.46 -27.56
CA ASP A 12 29.55 -1.77 -26.15
C ASP A 12 29.67 -0.47 -25.34
N PRO A 13 28.75 -0.19 -24.40
CA PRO A 13 28.78 1.03 -23.60
C PRO A 13 29.86 1.02 -22.51
N PHE A 14 30.68 -0.04 -22.40
CA PHE A 14 31.73 -0.17 -21.39
C PHE A 14 33.15 -0.03 -21.95
N SER A 15 33.33 0.54 -23.14
CA SER A 15 34.67 0.83 -23.65
C SER A 15 35.30 2.02 -22.91
N ASP A 16 35.87 1.72 -21.75
CA ASP A 16 36.72 2.59 -20.93
C ASP A 16 38.03 2.87 -21.69
N THR A 17 38.18 4.10 -22.20
CA THR A 17 39.45 4.60 -22.73
C THR A 17 39.85 5.84 -21.97
N SER A 18 40.68 5.63 -20.96
CA SER A 18 41.45 6.66 -20.27
C SER A 18 42.25 7.48 -21.28
N THR A 19 42.04 8.80 -21.31
CA THR A 19 43.06 9.76 -21.77
C THR A 19 42.97 10.99 -20.88
N ASP A 20 44.03 11.17 -20.11
CA ASP A 20 44.31 12.26 -19.19
C ASP A 20 45.01 13.39 -20.00
N GLU A 21 44.48 14.61 -19.98
CA GLU A 21 45.21 15.84 -20.34
C GLU A 21 45.00 16.87 -19.21
N GLU A 22 46.14 17.35 -18.70
CA GLU A 22 46.31 18.16 -17.48
C GLU A 22 45.83 19.63 -17.56
N SER A 23 45.50 20.15 -16.36
CA SER A 23 45.92 21.46 -15.77
C SER A 23 44.87 22.59 -15.61
N PRO A 24 44.93 23.46 -14.57
CA PRO A 24 45.06 23.16 -13.13
C PRO A 24 44.09 23.94 -12.19
N GLU A 25 43.90 23.34 -11.01
CA GLU A 25 43.76 23.87 -9.63
C GLU A 25 43.16 25.26 -9.28
N GLU A 26 42.09 25.24 -8.48
CA GLU A 26 41.90 25.84 -7.13
C GLU A 26 40.38 25.81 -6.82
N SER A 27 39.81 25.49 -5.66
CA SER A 27 40.30 25.18 -4.32
C SER A 27 39.13 24.55 -3.53
N GLU A 28 39.45 23.54 -2.73
CA GLU A 28 38.93 23.23 -1.39
C GLU A 28 37.40 23.11 -1.13
N ALA A 29 36.91 21.89 -0.89
CA ALA A 29 36.77 21.35 0.48
C ALA A 29 36.03 19.99 0.49
N GLN A 30 36.62 19.05 1.20
CA GLN A 30 36.15 17.68 1.41
C GLN A 30 34.84 17.62 2.21
N THR A 31 33.92 16.73 1.81
CA THR A 31 33.27 15.84 2.78
C THR A 31 32.97 14.51 2.13
N LYS A 32 33.59 13.45 2.65
CA LYS A 32 33.29 12.05 2.33
C LYS A 32 31.92 11.72 2.88
N GLU A 33 31.00 11.22 2.07
CA GLU A 33 30.13 10.11 2.46
C GLU A 33 29.93 9.16 1.27
N ARG A 34 30.01 7.89 1.63
CA ARG A 34 30.08 6.71 0.79
C ARG A 34 28.65 6.23 0.52
N GLU A 35 28.48 5.70 -0.69
CA GLU A 35 27.37 4.90 -1.21
C GLU A 35 26.52 4.18 -0.15
N GLU A 36 25.20 4.15 -0.33
CA GLU A 36 24.48 2.92 -0.69
C GLU A 36 23.08 3.22 -1.28
N THR A 37 22.88 2.68 -2.49
CA THR A 37 21.70 1.90 -2.90
C THR A 37 20.33 2.60 -2.92
N SER A 38 20.01 3.08 -4.12
CA SER A 38 18.66 3.17 -4.66
C SER A 38 17.91 1.84 -4.53
N GLU A 39 16.85 1.78 -3.73
CA GLU A 39 15.76 0.82 -3.92
C GLU A 39 14.41 1.45 -3.52
N SER A 40 13.89 2.30 -4.42
CA SER A 40 12.50 2.75 -4.38
C SER A 40 11.61 1.59 -4.88
N ALA A 41 11.24 0.70 -3.96
CA ALA A 41 10.24 -0.33 -4.21
C ALA A 41 8.84 0.29 -4.15
N SER A 42 8.47 1.00 -5.23
CA SER A 42 7.10 1.35 -5.54
C SER A 42 6.31 0.07 -5.85
N THR A 43 5.62 -0.49 -4.85
CA THR A 43 4.65 -1.56 -5.11
C THR A 43 3.36 -0.94 -5.62
N SER A 44 3.28 -0.90 -6.95
CA SER A 44 2.08 -0.60 -7.70
C SER A 44 1.11 -1.77 -7.56
N ASP A 45 0.04 -1.63 -6.78
CA ASP A 45 -1.11 -2.55 -6.87
C ASP A 45 -1.90 -2.18 -8.14
N ALA A 46 -1.34 -2.60 -9.27
CA ALA A 46 -1.99 -2.57 -10.57
C ALA A 46 -2.82 -3.85 -10.70
N GLY A 47 -4.13 -3.68 -10.88
CA GLY A 47 -5.09 -4.76 -11.01
C GLY A 47 -4.69 -5.81 -12.05
N ALA A 48 -4.47 -7.03 -11.57
CA ALA A 48 -4.37 -8.22 -12.40
C ALA A 48 -5.73 -8.95 -12.37
N ASN A 49 -6.60 -8.57 -13.30
CA ASN A 49 -7.76 -9.37 -13.67
C ASN A 49 -7.29 -10.52 -14.57
N SER A 50 -7.18 -11.74 -14.03
CA SER A 50 -7.41 -13.04 -14.69
C SER A 50 -6.65 -14.15 -13.96
N THR A 51 -7.35 -15.14 -13.38
CA THR A 51 -7.39 -16.51 -13.91
C THR A 51 -8.13 -17.48 -12.98
N ALA A 52 -9.08 -18.21 -13.57
CA ALA A 52 -9.45 -19.60 -13.26
C ALA A 52 -9.67 -19.95 -11.78
N ASN A 53 -10.88 -19.66 -11.27
CA ASN A 53 -11.32 -20.28 -10.02
C ASN A 53 -11.63 -21.76 -10.27
N LYS A 54 -10.62 -22.62 -10.07
CA LYS A 54 -10.82 -24.05 -9.87
C LYS A 54 -11.70 -24.20 -8.64
N GLN A 55 -12.89 -24.75 -8.86
CA GLN A 55 -13.80 -25.21 -7.83
C GLN A 55 -13.15 -26.35 -7.05
N SER A 56 -12.31 -25.99 -6.08
CA SER A 56 -11.86 -26.90 -5.04
C SER A 56 -13.02 -27.06 -4.07
N GLN A 57 -13.88 -28.02 -4.38
CA GLN A 57 -14.94 -28.53 -3.52
C GLN A 57 -14.26 -29.19 -2.31
N ALA A 58 -13.95 -28.38 -1.30
CA ALA A 58 -13.47 -28.88 -0.01
C ALA A 58 -14.65 -29.54 0.71
N THR A 59 -14.75 -30.85 0.57
CA THR A 59 -15.54 -31.74 1.41
C THR A 59 -14.90 -31.76 2.81
N GLY A 60 -15.33 -30.83 3.67
CA GLY A 60 -14.98 -30.80 5.08
C GLY A 60 -16.21 -30.34 5.85
N SER A 61 -16.70 -31.21 6.75
CA SER A 61 -17.86 -31.04 7.62
C SER A 61 -18.23 -29.60 7.94
N GLY A 62 -19.53 -29.28 7.83
CA GLY A 62 -20.15 -28.10 8.40
C GLY A 62 -20.06 -28.08 9.93
N GLN A 63 -18.86 -27.91 10.47
CA GLN A 63 -18.69 -27.30 11.77
C GLN A 63 -19.34 -25.92 11.67
N ASN A 64 -20.33 -25.66 12.52
CA ASN A 64 -21.05 -24.38 12.58
C ASN A 64 -20.04 -23.22 12.60
N ARG A 65 -19.80 -22.60 11.44
CA ARG A 65 -18.92 -21.42 11.30
C ARG A 65 -19.41 -20.26 12.17
N ASP A 66 -20.69 -20.27 12.51
CA ASP A 66 -21.34 -19.30 13.38
C ASP A 66 -20.88 -19.38 14.85
N THR A 67 -20.21 -20.47 15.26
CA THR A 67 -19.70 -20.63 16.64
C THR A 67 -18.24 -20.23 16.80
N LEU A 68 -17.47 -20.16 15.71
CA LEU A 68 -16.08 -19.74 15.77
C LEU A 68 -16.00 -18.20 15.76
N PRO A 69 -15.03 -17.60 16.47
CA PRO A 69 -14.71 -16.20 16.28
C PRO A 69 -14.45 -15.88 14.81
N TYR A 70 -14.87 -14.70 14.37
CA TYR A 70 -14.92 -14.31 12.96
C TYR A 70 -13.61 -14.56 12.19
N ILE A 71 -12.45 -14.31 12.80
CA ILE A 71 -11.14 -14.50 12.17
C ILE A 71 -10.83 -15.95 11.80
N PHE A 72 -11.35 -16.92 12.56
CA PHE A 72 -11.18 -18.36 12.32
C PHE A 72 -12.30 -18.91 11.43
N ALA A 73 -13.43 -18.21 11.36
CA ALA A 73 -14.55 -18.59 10.52
C ALA A 73 -14.40 -18.15 9.05
N ARG A 74 -13.57 -17.15 8.75
CA ARG A 74 -13.38 -16.59 7.39
C ARG A 74 -12.26 -17.28 6.60
N HIS A 75 -12.36 -17.32 5.27
CA HIS A 75 -11.28 -17.81 4.41
C HIS A 75 -10.26 -16.75 4.02
N SER A 76 -10.69 -15.49 3.89
CA SER A 76 -9.84 -14.36 3.55
C SER A 76 -10.38 -13.10 4.21
N VAL A 77 -9.57 -12.03 4.23
CA VAL A 77 -9.99 -10.72 4.74
C VAL A 77 -11.17 -10.15 3.93
N LYS A 78 -11.37 -10.55 2.67
CA LYS A 78 -12.48 -10.06 1.84
C LYS A 78 -13.71 -10.97 1.88
N ASP A 79 -13.62 -12.10 2.58
CA ASP A 79 -14.68 -13.10 2.61
C ASP A 79 -15.97 -12.52 3.21
N SER A 80 -17.10 -12.81 2.55
CA SER A 80 -18.43 -12.35 2.96
C SER A 80 -18.59 -10.82 3.08
N ARG A 81 -17.71 -10.03 2.44
CA ARG A 81 -17.77 -8.56 2.40
C ARG A 81 -18.17 -8.05 1.02
N LYS A 82 -18.94 -6.97 0.99
CA LYS A 82 -19.18 -6.17 -0.23
C LYS A 82 -18.15 -5.05 -0.29
N MET A 83 -17.57 -4.82 -1.47
CA MET A 83 -16.64 -3.71 -1.68
C MET A 83 -17.39 -2.37 -1.59
N ILE A 84 -16.86 -1.45 -0.81
CA ILE A 84 -17.35 -0.07 -0.67
C ILE A 84 -16.18 0.86 -0.98
N GLN A 85 -16.36 1.76 -1.95
CA GLN A 85 -15.37 2.78 -2.29
C GLN A 85 -15.80 4.12 -1.71
N TYR A 86 -14.92 4.75 -0.95
CA TYR A 86 -15.05 6.15 -0.53
C TYR A 86 -13.69 6.85 -0.62
N PHE A 87 -13.72 8.17 -0.62
CA PHE A 87 -12.52 9.01 -0.64
C PHE A 87 -12.31 9.59 0.76
N LEU A 88 -11.07 9.56 1.23
CA LEU A 88 -10.67 10.15 2.50
C LEU A 88 -9.74 11.32 2.26
N ARG A 89 -9.89 12.37 3.06
CA ARG A 89 -8.91 13.46 3.17
C ARG A 89 -7.59 12.88 3.70
N GLU A 90 -6.46 13.47 3.31
CA GLU A 90 -5.11 13.03 3.70
C GLU A 90 -4.96 12.91 5.23
N ALA A 91 -5.35 13.94 5.98
CA ALA A 91 -5.33 13.93 7.44
C ALA A 91 -6.13 12.76 8.06
N THR A 92 -7.26 12.37 7.45
CA THR A 92 -8.05 11.22 7.90
C THR A 92 -7.35 9.90 7.57
N GLN A 93 -6.62 9.82 6.45
CA GLN A 93 -5.82 8.64 6.12
C GLN A 93 -4.63 8.47 7.08
N GLU A 94 -4.01 9.56 7.53
CA GLU A 94 -2.97 9.52 8.57
C GLU A 94 -3.54 9.05 9.90
N THR A 95 -4.68 9.63 10.32
CA THR A 95 -5.40 9.20 11.53
C THR A 95 -5.75 7.71 11.49
N GLU A 96 -6.17 7.18 10.33
CA GLU A 96 -6.47 5.75 10.15
C GLU A 96 -5.21 4.87 10.30
N LYS A 97 -4.05 5.33 9.81
CA LYS A 97 -2.76 4.61 9.96
C LYS A 97 -2.34 4.59 11.42
N ASP A 98 -2.40 5.73 12.10
CA ASP A 98 -2.02 5.85 13.52
C ASP A 98 -2.95 4.99 14.39
N ALA A 99 -4.25 5.02 14.13
CA ALA A 99 -5.21 4.17 14.81
C ALA A 99 -4.90 2.67 14.60
N ARG A 100 -4.55 2.25 13.37
CA ARG A 100 -4.15 0.85 13.14
C ARG A 100 -2.92 0.49 13.97
N HIS A 101 -1.88 1.32 13.96
CA HIS A 101 -0.67 1.05 14.74
C HIS A 101 -0.95 0.92 16.24
N ALA A 102 -1.75 1.83 16.80
CA ALA A 102 -2.14 1.75 18.20
C ALA A 102 -2.93 0.47 18.53
N ILE A 103 -3.82 0.03 17.63
CA ILE A 103 -4.60 -1.21 17.78
C ILE A 103 -3.67 -2.45 17.69
N GLU A 104 -2.73 -2.46 16.75
CA GLU A 104 -1.76 -3.55 16.59
C GLU A 104 -0.86 -3.68 17.82
N ASP A 105 -0.41 -2.56 18.38
CA ASP A 105 0.37 -2.52 19.63
C ASP A 105 -0.42 -3.06 20.83
N GLU A 106 -1.71 -2.72 20.94
CA GLU A 106 -2.58 -3.21 22.02
C GLU A 106 -2.87 -4.72 21.89
N LEU A 107 -3.13 -5.20 20.68
CA LEU A 107 -3.47 -6.60 20.43
C LEU A 107 -2.24 -7.52 20.32
N GLY A 108 -1.05 -6.95 20.12
CA GLY A 108 0.19 -7.70 19.91
C GLY A 108 0.21 -8.51 18.61
N THR A 109 -0.55 -8.08 17.59
CA THR A 109 -0.63 -8.74 16.28
C THR A 109 -0.99 -7.75 15.19
N ASP A 110 -0.51 -8.01 13.97
CA ASP A 110 -0.89 -7.25 12.78
C ASP A 110 -2.39 -7.38 12.50
N VAL A 111 -3.02 -6.28 12.10
CA VAL A 111 -4.47 -6.23 11.81
C VAL A 111 -4.70 -5.74 10.38
N PRO A 112 -5.40 -6.52 9.54
CA PRO A 112 -5.73 -6.07 8.19
C PRO A 112 -6.50 -4.75 8.20
N LEU A 113 -6.12 -3.81 7.33
CA LEU A 113 -6.77 -2.49 7.27
C LEU A 113 -8.29 -2.57 7.04
N THR A 114 -8.75 -3.59 6.31
CA THR A 114 -10.19 -3.83 6.12
C THR A 114 -10.89 -4.17 7.43
N ASP A 115 -10.23 -4.90 8.34
CA ASP A 115 -10.78 -5.21 9.67
C ASP A 115 -10.82 -3.96 10.54
N VAL A 116 -9.76 -3.15 10.52
CA VAL A 116 -9.71 -1.86 11.23
C VAL A 116 -10.84 -0.94 10.76
N ARG A 117 -11.02 -0.78 9.45
CA ARG A 117 -12.10 0.05 8.91
C ARG A 117 -13.49 -0.46 9.30
N GLU A 118 -13.72 -1.76 9.24
CA GLU A 118 -15.00 -2.32 9.69
C GLU A 118 -15.23 -2.08 11.18
N ALA A 119 -14.19 -2.23 12.01
CA ALA A 119 -14.26 -1.95 13.45
C ALA A 119 -14.54 -0.47 13.72
N LEU A 120 -13.83 0.45 13.07
CA LEU A 120 -14.05 1.90 13.18
C LEU A 120 -15.48 2.29 12.78
N VAL A 121 -16.01 1.72 11.69
CA VAL A 121 -17.41 1.93 11.27
C VAL A 121 -18.38 1.43 12.34
N ARG A 122 -18.16 0.24 12.92
CA ARG A 122 -19.01 -0.31 13.97
C ARG A 122 -18.96 0.53 15.24
N VAL A 123 -17.77 0.97 15.67
CA VAL A 123 -17.61 1.83 16.85
C VAL A 123 -18.30 3.16 16.61
N GLY A 124 -18.01 3.86 15.51
CA GLY A 124 -18.64 5.15 15.20
C GLY A 124 -20.17 5.05 15.06
N ALA A 125 -20.69 3.96 14.48
CA ALA A 125 -22.13 3.74 14.40
C ALA A 125 -22.81 3.54 15.77
N ASN A 126 -22.05 3.11 16.78
CA ASN A 126 -22.52 2.98 18.16
C ASN A 126 -22.28 4.25 19.01
N HIS A 127 -21.54 5.24 18.50
CA HIS A 127 -21.24 6.52 19.16
C HIS A 127 -21.64 7.69 18.23
N PRO A 128 -22.93 7.82 17.87
CA PRO A 128 -23.38 8.78 16.87
C PRO A 128 -23.22 10.24 17.31
N ASP A 129 -23.17 10.50 18.62
CA ASP A 129 -22.91 11.81 19.21
C ASP A 129 -21.47 12.27 18.96
N GLU A 130 -20.48 11.40 19.17
CA GLU A 130 -19.08 11.70 18.85
C GLU A 130 -18.89 11.93 17.35
N VAL A 131 -19.55 11.13 16.51
CA VAL A 131 -19.55 11.34 15.05
C VAL A 131 -20.21 12.68 14.69
N ALA A 132 -21.30 13.05 15.36
CA ALA A 132 -21.94 14.33 15.14
C ALA A 132 -21.02 15.50 15.53
N ASP A 133 -20.23 15.38 16.60
CA ASP A 133 -19.28 16.41 16.99
C ASP A 133 -18.16 16.59 15.96
N GLU A 134 -17.61 15.50 15.41
CA GLU A 134 -16.63 15.57 14.30
C GLU A 134 -17.24 16.28 13.08
N LEU A 135 -18.47 15.92 12.70
CA LEU A 135 -19.17 16.57 11.58
C LEU A 135 -19.45 18.05 11.85
N ARG A 136 -19.79 18.39 13.10
CA ARG A 136 -20.00 19.77 13.53
C ARG A 136 -18.73 20.60 13.42
N ASP A 137 -17.59 20.02 13.77
CA ASP A 137 -16.28 20.65 13.62
C ASP A 137 -15.89 20.81 12.14
N TRP A 138 -16.40 19.95 11.25
CA TRP A 138 -16.33 20.16 9.80
C TRP A 138 -17.28 21.24 9.28
N GLY A 139 -18.11 21.83 10.15
CA GLY A 139 -18.99 22.94 9.84
C GLY A 139 -20.46 22.56 9.62
N TYR A 140 -20.87 21.31 9.91
CA TYR A 140 -22.29 20.93 9.80
C TYR A 140 -23.20 21.71 10.78
N ARG A 141 -22.66 22.32 11.84
CA ARG A 141 -23.41 23.28 12.69
C ARG A 141 -24.03 24.42 11.88
N LEU A 142 -23.41 24.84 10.78
CA LEU A 142 -23.91 25.91 9.91
C LEU A 142 -25.09 25.48 9.03
N ARG A 143 -25.53 24.22 9.14
CA ARG A 143 -26.69 23.66 8.45
C ARG A 143 -27.77 23.15 9.43
N GLU A 144 -27.55 23.29 10.73
CA GLU A 144 -28.53 23.02 11.77
C GLU A 144 -29.37 24.32 11.95
N ASP A 145 -30.42 24.49 11.16
CA ASP A 145 -31.40 25.60 11.28
C ASP A 145 -32.43 25.34 12.39
#